data_AF-A0AAW9KQ54-F1
#
_entry.id   AF-A0AAW9KQ54-F1
#
_cell.length_a   1.000
_cell.length_b   1.000
_cell.length_c   1.000
_cell.angle_alpha   90.00
_cell.angle_beta   90.00
_cell.angle_gamma   90.00
#
_symmetry.space_group_name_H-M   'P 1'
#
loop_
_entity.id
_entity.type
_entity.pdbx_description
1 polymer ?
#
loop_
_entity_poly.entity_id
_entity_poly.type
_entity_poly.pdbx_seq_one_letter_code
_entity_poly.pdbx_strand_id
1 'polypeptide(L)' 'MTERYELINREEGHYLISSMCRWSRVSKSGYYSWRDRPQSQAAVRREELAILIKDVFEDS' A
#
# COMPACT_ATOMS: atom_id res chain seq x y z
N MET A 1 -9.70 -7.41 0.20
CA MET A 1 -8.67 -7.81 -0.80
C MET A 1 -7.26 -7.47 -0.32
N THR A 2 -7.10 -6.31 0.32
CA THR A 2 -5.86 -5.76 0.86
C THR A 2 -5.13 -6.68 1.84
N GLU A 3 -5.81 -7.26 2.83
CA GLU A 3 -5.17 -8.10 3.86
C GLU A 3 -4.30 -9.25 3.31
N ARG A 4 -4.76 -9.92 2.24
CA ARG A 4 -3.98 -10.99 1.60
C ARG A 4 -2.73 -10.46 0.92
N TYR A 5 -2.84 -9.31 0.25
CA TYR A 5 -1.70 -8.68 -0.39
C TYR A 5 -0.74 -8.06 0.63
N GLU A 6 -1.25 -7.52 1.73
CA GLU A 6 -0.45 -7.01 2.85
C GLU A 6 0.36 -8.11 3.51
N LEU A 7 -0.24 -9.29 3.74
CA LEU A 7 0.49 -10.47 4.23
C LEU A 7 1.60 -10.88 3.25
N ILE A 8 1.29 -10.99 1.95
CA ILE A 8 2.27 -11.34 0.92
C ILE A 8 3.43 -10.33 0.90
N ASN A 9 3.12 -9.04 1.04
CA ASN A 9 4.12 -7.96 1.05
C ASN A 9 5.00 -8.01 2.30
N ARG A 10 4.42 -8.31 3.46
CA ARG A 10 5.16 -8.43 4.72
C ARG A 10 6.13 -9.61 4.71
N GLU A 11 5.76 -10.70 4.06
CA GLU A 11 6.54 -11.94 3.98
C GLU A 11 7.45 -12.01 2.73
N GLU A 12 7.55 -10.91 1.97
CA GLU A 12 8.46 -10.80 0.82
C GLU A 12 9.92 -11.01 1.28
N GLY A 13 10.62 -11.93 0.62
CA GLY A 13 11.98 -12.33 1.00
C GLY A 13 12.06 -13.59 1.86
N HIS A 14 10.98 -13.95 2.58
CA HIS A 14 10.90 -15.22 3.31
C HIS A 14 10.33 -16.34 2.44
N TYR A 15 9.37 -16.02 1.57
CA TYR A 15 8.76 -16.97 0.64
C TYR A 15 8.69 -16.40 -0.78
N LEU A 16 8.62 -17.29 -1.77
CA LEU A 16 8.38 -16.88 -3.15
C LEU A 16 6.97 -16.28 -3.28
N ILE A 17 6.88 -15.08 -3.84
CA ILE A 17 5.61 -14.38 -4.11
C ILE A 17 4.62 -15.27 -4.86
N SER A 18 5.08 -16.07 -5.83
CA SER A 18 4.22 -17.00 -6.58
C SER A 18 3.56 -18.07 -5.68
N SER A 19 4.29 -18.57 -4.68
CA SER A 19 3.78 -19.55 -3.73
C SER A 19 2.72 -18.94 -2.84
N MET A 20 3.00 -17.75 -2.29
CA MET A 20 2.04 -17.05 -1.43
C MET A 20 0.79 -16.63 -2.20
N CYS A 21 0.91 -16.11 -3.42
CA CYS A 21 -0.25 -15.82 -4.27
C CYS A 21 -1.12 -17.07 -4.50
N ARG A 22 -0.49 -18.23 -4.75
CA ARG A 22 -1.19 -19.51 -4.93
C ARG A 22 -1.92 -19.93 -3.64
N TRP A 23 -1.26 -19.88 -2.49
CA TRP A 23 -1.85 -20.25 -1.20
C TRP A 23 -3.01 -19.33 -0.81
N SER A 24 -2.86 -18.03 -1.02
CA SER A 24 -3.87 -17.03 -0.71
C SER A 24 -4.98 -16.91 -1.78
N ARG A 25 -4.91 -17.70 -2.86
CA ARG A 25 -5.86 -17.69 -3.98
C ARG A 25 -6.05 -16.30 -4.60
N VAL A 26 -4.93 -15.61 -4.84
CA VAL A 26 -4.90 -14.30 -5.52
C VAL A 26 -4.02 -14.37 -6.76
N SER A 27 -4.24 -13.47 -7.71
CA SER A 27 -3.40 -13.39 -8.91
C SER A 27 -2.10 -12.63 -8.60
N LYS A 28 -1.00 -13.07 -9.23
CA LYS A 28 0.29 -12.36 -9.16
C LYS A 28 0.20 -10.96 -9.77
N SER A 29 -0.56 -10.81 -10.86
CA SER A 29 -0.84 -9.50 -11.47
C SER A 29 -1.60 -8.58 -10.52
N GLY A 30 -2.61 -9.10 -9.82
CA GLY A 30 -3.37 -8.32 -8.84
C GLY A 30 -2.52 -7.86 -7.65
N TYR A 31 -1.59 -8.70 -7.19
CA TYR A 31 -0.62 -8.31 -6.16
C TYR A 31 0.28 -7.16 -6.62
N TYR A 32 0.90 -7.25 -7.80
CA TYR A 32 1.74 -6.17 -8.30
C TYR A 32 0.95 -4.91 -8.61
N SER A 33 -0.26 -5.02 -9.19
CA SER A 33 -1.14 -3.86 -9.39
C SER A 33 -1.55 -3.20 -8.07
N TRP A 34 -1.65 -3.96 -6.98
CA TRP A 34 -1.91 -3.42 -5.64
C TRP A 34 -0.64 -2.80 -5.03
N ARG A 35 0.51 -3.46 -5.12
CA ARG A 35 1.78 -3.02 -4.55
C ARG A 35 2.30 -1.76 -5.22
N ASP A 36 2.21 -1.73 -6.54
CA ASP A 36 2.70 -0.64 -7.38
C ASP A 36 1.61 0.41 -7.60
N ARG A 37 0.47 0.33 -6.87
CA ARG A 37 -0.64 1.26 -7.01
C ARG A 37 -0.17 2.66 -6.61
N PRO A 38 -0.14 3.63 -7.53
CA PRO A 38 0.21 4.98 -7.16
C PRO A 38 -0.82 5.54 -6.18
N GLN A 39 -0.38 6.39 -5.26
CA GLN A 39 -1.30 7.18 -4.45
C GLN A 39 -2.24 7.94 -5.40
N SER A 40 -3.54 7.86 -5.13
CA SER A 40 -4.50 8.65 -5.89
C SER A 40 -4.20 10.14 -5.72
N GLN A 41 -4.43 10.97 -6.74
CA GLN A 41 -4.24 12.41 -6.62
C GLN A 41 -5.02 13.03 -5.44
N ALA A 42 -6.18 12.46 -5.09
CA ALA A 42 -6.95 12.90 -3.93
C ALA A 42 -6.25 12.58 -2.59
N ALA A 43 -5.57 11.43 -2.49
CA ALA A 43 -4.78 11.06 -1.32
C ALA A 43 -3.55 11.97 -1.17
N VAL A 44 -2.84 12.23 -2.28
CA VAL A 44 -1.72 13.18 -2.31
C VAL A 44 -2.14 14.56 -1.82
N ARG A 45 -3.21 15.13 -2.40
CA ARG A 45 -3.76 16.42 -1.97
C ARG A 45 -4.14 16.45 -0.48
N ARG A 46 -4.64 15.34 0.05
CA ARG A 46 -5.03 15.24 1.46
C ARG A 46 -3.82 15.21 2.38
N GLU A 47 -2.74 14.55 1.96
CA GLU A 47 -1.46 14.51 2.69
C GLU A 47 -0.78 15.88 2.69
N GLU A 48 -0.74 16.56 1.55
CA GLU A 48 -0.28 17.95 1.43
C GLU A 48 -1.05 18.89 2.36
N LEU A 49 -2.38 18.80 2.36
CA LEU A 49 -3.23 19.60 3.24
C LEU A 49 -3.00 19.29 4.72
N ALA A 50 -2.79 18.02 5.07
CA ALA A 50 -2.52 17.62 6.45
C ALA A 50 -1.20 18.19 6.97
N ILE A 51 -0.16 18.26 6.12
CA ILE A 51 1.12 18.91 6.44
C ILE A 51 0.90 20.41 6.70
N LEU A 52 0.19 21.10 5.82
CA LEU A 52 -0.10 22.54 5.98
C LEU A 52 -0.91 22.82 7.24
N ILE A 53 -1.91 21.99 7.54
CA ILE A 53 -2.70 22.11 8.77
C ILE A 53 -1.77 21.97 9.98
N LYS A 54 -0.95 20.92 10.02
CA LYS A 54 -0.03 20.70 11.13
C LYS A 54 0.92 21.89 11.33
N ASP A 55 1.46 22.42 10.25
CA ASP A 55 2.36 23.57 10.27
C ASP A 55 1.70 24.79 10.94
N VAL A 56 0.48 25.15 10.51
CA VAL A 56 -0.29 26.27 11.10
C VAL A 56 -0.56 26.08 12.59
N PHE A 57 -0.80 24.83 13.03
CA PHE A 57 -1.11 24.55 14.43
C PHE A 57 0.12 24.42 15.35
N GLU A 58 1.31 24.12 14.82
CA GLU A 58 2.57 24.06 15.59
C GLU A 58 3.23 25.44 15.74
N ASP A 59 2.94 26.39 14.83
CA ASP A 59 3.41 27.78 14.89
C ASP A 59 2.60 28.68 15.86
N SER A 60 1.65 28.12 16.62
CA SER A 60 0.75 28.83 17.56
C SER A 60 1.04 28.54 19.04
#